data_AF-A0A7R9RFF5-F1
#
_entry.id   AF-A0A7R9RFF5-F1
#
_cell.length_a   1.000
_cell.length_b   1.000
_cell.length_c   1.000
_cell.angle_alpha   90.00
_cell.angle_beta   90.00
_cell.angle_gamma   90.00
#
_symmetry.space_group_name_H-M   'P 1'
#
loop_
_entity.id
_entity.type
_entity.pdbx_description
1 polymer ?
#
loop_
_entity_poly.entity_id
_entity_poly.type
_entity_poly.pdbx_seq_one_letter_code
_entity_poly.pdbx_strand_id
1 'polypeptide(L)' 'SAPYPGLNNKDVISKLKQGYRMEKPNHATQRLHDVMRECWLKDPDHRPSFADLVAKMGNMVDARVREHYFKFDEE' A
#
# COMPACT_ATOMS: atom_id res chain seq x y z
N SER A 1 -5.58 -7.64 13.41
CA SER A 1 -4.39 -6.78 13.58
C SER A 1 -4.83 -5.34 13.60
N ALA A 2 -4.38 -4.53 14.57
CA ALA A 2 -4.69 -3.10 14.62
C ALA A 2 -3.56 -2.29 13.95
N PRO A 3 -3.87 -1.24 13.16
CA PRO A 3 -2.84 -0.33 12.64
C PRO A 3 -2.17 0.42 13.81
N TYR A 4 -0.85 0.57 13.74
CA TYR A 4 -0.05 1.26 14.77
C TYR A 4 -0.27 0.72 16.21
N PRO A 5 0.00 -0.57 16.47
CA PRO A 5 -0.27 -1.18 17.78
C PRO A 5 0.53 -0.48 18.89
N GLY A 6 -0.12 -0.23 20.03
CA GLY A 6 0.49 0.43 21.19
C GLY A 6 0.52 1.96 21.15
N LEU A 7 -0.04 2.58 20.10
CA LEU A 7 -0.18 4.03 19.99
C LEU A 7 -1.64 4.46 20.07
N ASN A 8 -1.92 5.54 20.79
CA ASN A 8 -3.24 6.19 20.73
C ASN A 8 -3.32 7.14 19.52
N ASN A 9 -4.53 7.62 19.21
CA ASN A 9 -4.77 8.48 18.04
C ASN A 9 -3.89 9.75 18.00
N LYS A 10 -3.64 10.40 19.15
CA LYS A 10 -2.82 11.62 19.20
C LYS A 10 -1.36 11.31 18.86
N ASP A 11 -0.84 10.23 19.40
CA ASP A 11 0.53 9.79 19.15
C ASP A 11 0.73 9.36 17.70
N VAL A 12 -0.25 8.66 17.12
CA VAL A 12 -0.25 8.30 15.69
C VAL A 12 -0.16 9.55 14.82
N ILE A 13 -1.02 10.56 15.05
CA ILE A 13 -1.01 11.81 14.28
C ILE A 13 0.35 12.50 14.38
N SER A 14 0.91 12.60 15.60
CA SER A 14 2.22 13.22 15.83
C SER A 14 3.34 12.50 15.07
N LYS A 15 3.40 11.17 15.16
CA LYS A 15 4.38 10.34 14.45
C LYS A 15 4.22 10.43 12.93
N LEU A 16 3.00 10.39 12.41
CA LEU A 16 2.74 10.53 10.97
C LEU A 16 3.26 11.87 10.42
N LYS A 17 3.10 12.96 11.16
CA LYS A 17 3.63 14.30 10.81
C LYS A 17 5.15 14.34 10.80
N GLN A 18 5.80 13.56 11.66
CA GLN A 18 7.26 13.39 11.71
C GLN A 18 7.80 12.44 10.63
N GLY A 19 6.92 11.87 9.79
CA GLY A 19 7.32 10.97 8.70
C GLY A 19 7.39 9.50 9.09
N TYR A 20 7.07 9.14 10.33
CA TYR A 20 6.97 7.73 10.71
C TYR A 20 5.84 7.04 9.92
N ARG A 21 6.08 5.79 9.53
CA ARG A 21 5.13 4.88 8.89
C ARG A 21 5.31 3.48 9.47
N MET A 22 4.31 2.62 9.30
CA MET A 22 4.42 1.25 9.80
C MET A 22 5.58 0.50 9.15
N GLU A 23 6.23 -0.32 9.97
CA GLU A 23 7.20 -1.30 9.51
C GLU A 23 6.54 -2.35 8.62
N LYS A 24 7.36 -3.06 7.85
CA LYS A 24 6.88 -4.13 6.97
C LYS A 24 6.21 -5.24 7.80
N PRO A 25 4.97 -5.64 7.48
CA PRO A 25 4.36 -6.81 8.10
C PRO A 25 5.16 -8.10 7.83
N ASN A 26 5.15 -9.04 8.78
CA ASN A 26 5.94 -10.28 8.68
C ASN A 26 5.64 -11.09 7.40
N HIS A 27 4.37 -11.19 7.02
CA HIS A 27 3.92 -11.98 5.87
C HIS A 27 3.85 -11.16 4.56
N ALA A 28 4.20 -9.88 4.61
CA ALA A 28 4.26 -9.04 3.41
C ALA A 28 5.61 -9.21 2.71
N THR A 29 5.58 -9.31 1.38
CA THR A 29 6.78 -9.22 0.56
C THR A 29 7.35 -7.80 0.62
N GLN A 30 8.66 -7.65 0.37
CA GLN A 30 9.27 -6.32 0.31
C GLN A 30 8.59 -5.44 -0.75
N ARG A 31 8.33 -6.02 -1.92
CA ARG A 31 7.68 -5.33 -3.04
C ARG A 31 6.30 -4.76 -2.69
N LEU A 32 5.50 -5.47 -1.88
CA LEU A 32 4.22 -4.96 -1.40
C LEU A 32 4.40 -3.82 -0.40
N HIS A 33 5.42 -3.91 0.47
CA HIS A 33 5.75 -2.83 1.40
C HIS A 33 6.25 -1.58 0.70
N ASP A 34 7.04 -1.71 -0.37
CA ASP A 34 7.49 -0.58 -1.17
C ASP A 34 6.28 0.16 -1.77
N VAL A 35 5.29 -0.56 -2.30
CA VAL A 35 4.02 0.05 -2.76
C VAL A 35 3.28 0.75 -1.61
N MET A 36 3.19 0.14 -0.42
CA MET A 36 2.60 0.82 0.74
C MET A 36 3.35 2.12 1.09
N ARG A 37 4.68 2.13 0.99
CA ARG A 37 5.51 3.32 1.24
C ARG A 37 5.29 4.41 0.20
N GLU A 38 5.14 4.05 -1.07
CA GLU A 38 4.78 4.99 -2.16
C GLU A 38 3.42 5.65 -1.89
N CYS A 39 2.40 4.87 -1.49
CA CYS A 39 1.08 5.40 -1.12
C CYS A 39 1.13 6.38 0.07
N TRP A 40 2.19 6.31 0.87
CA TRP A 40 2.35 7.07 2.11
C TRP A 40 3.30 8.26 1.99
N LEU A 41 3.74 8.59 0.77
CA LEU A 41 4.59 9.75 0.49
C LEU A 41 3.95 11.03 1.02
N LYS A 42 4.81 11.89 1.59
CA LYS A 42 4.42 13.14 2.23
C LYS A 42 3.71 14.05 1.22
N ASP A 43 4.32 14.18 0.05
CA ASP A 43 3.76 14.90 -1.08
C ASP A 43 2.68 14.05 -1.77
N PRO A 44 1.42 14.52 -1.84
CA PRO A 44 0.36 13.80 -2.51
C PRO A 44 0.58 13.61 -4.01
N ASP A 45 1.27 14.54 -4.67
CA ASP A 45 1.45 14.49 -6.14
C ASP A 45 2.44 13.39 -6.56
N HIS A 46 3.27 12.92 -5.62
CA HIS A 46 4.17 11.80 -5.83
C HIS A 46 3.56 10.44 -5.50
N ARG A 47 2.31 10.38 -5.00
CA ARG A 47 1.64 9.11 -4.70
C ARG A 47 1.17 8.44 -6.00
N PRO A 48 1.22 7.10 -6.09
CA PRO A 48 0.77 6.40 -7.27
C PRO A 48 -0.73 6.59 -7.49
N SER A 49 -1.15 6.71 -8.75
CA SER A 49 -2.56 6.67 -9.10
C SER A 49 -3.13 5.27 -8.88
N PHE A 50 -4.45 5.13 -8.84
CA PHE A 50 -5.07 3.80 -8.80
C PHE A 50 -4.71 2.95 -10.02
N ALA A 51 -4.56 3.54 -11.21
CA ALA A 51 -4.13 2.83 -12.41
C ALA A 51 -2.70 2.26 -12.24
N ASP A 52 -1.78 3.04 -11.66
CA ASP A 52 -0.43 2.58 -11.34
C ASP A 52 -0.44 1.43 -10.34
N LEU A 53 -1.32 1.51 -9.33
CA LEU A 53 -1.48 0.48 -8.32
C LEU A 53 -2.01 -0.83 -8.91
N VAL A 54 -3.00 -0.77 -9.79
CA VAL A 54 -3.52 -1.96 -10.51
C VAL A 54 -2.40 -2.61 -11.32
N ALA A 55 -1.63 -1.83 -12.09
CA ALA A 55 -0.50 -2.35 -12.86
C ALA A 55 0.59 -2.96 -11.96
N LYS A 56 0.98 -2.26 -10.88
CA LYS A 56 2.00 -2.73 -9.93
C LYS A 56 1.58 -4.02 -9.24
N MET A 57 0.37 -4.08 -8.70
CA MET A 57 -0.15 -5.26 -7.97
C MET A 57 -0.47 -6.42 -8.91
N GLY A 58 -0.98 -6.16 -10.11
CA GLY A 58 -1.21 -7.16 -11.15
C GLY A 58 0.06 -7.92 -11.55
N ASN A 59 1.22 -7.26 -11.46
CA ASN A 59 2.54 -7.87 -11.67
C ASN A 59 3.09 -8.63 -10.45
N MET A 60 2.35 -8.70 -9.33
CA MET A 60 2.72 -9.45 -8.11
C MET A 60 1.90 -10.72 -7.92
N VAL A 61 0.80 -10.87 -8.66
CA VAL A 61 -0.10 -12.03 -8.57
C VAL A 61 0.12 -12.99 -9.74
N ASP A 62 -0.39 -14.20 -9.61
CA ASP A 62 -0.38 -15.20 -10.69
C ASP A 62 -1.12 -14.67 -11.93
N ALA A 63 -0.59 -14.99 -13.12
CA ALA A 63 -1.14 -14.52 -14.39
C ALA A 63 -2.63 -14.84 -14.55
N ARG A 64 -3.09 -16.00 -14.06
CA ARG A 64 -4.51 -16.40 -14.11
C ARG A 64 -5.38 -15.51 -13.23
N VAL A 65 -4.88 -15.11 -12.06
CA VAL A 65 -5.58 -14.18 -11.16
C VAL A 65 -5.68 -12.80 -11.80
N ARG A 66 -4.58 -12.35 -12.41
CA ARG A 66 -4.52 -11.09 -13.15
C ARG A 66 -5.55 -11.06 -14.29
N GLU A 67 -5.56 -12.08 -15.15
CA GLU A 67 -6.49 -12.19 -16.28
C GLU A 67 -7.95 -12.18 -15.84
N HIS A 68 -8.27 -12.88 -14.75
CA HIS A 68 -9.62 -12.91 -14.19
C HIS A 68 -10.07 -11.54 -13.69
N TYR A 69 -9.19 -10.79 -13.01
CA TYR A 69 -9.48 -9.44 -12.53
C TYR A 69 -9.79 -8.48 -13.68
N PHE A 70 -8.98 -8.48 -14.75
CA PHE A 70 -9.20 -7.60 -15.90
C PHE A 70 -10.48 -7.92 -16.68
N LYS A 71 -10.90 -9.20 -16.72
CA LYS A 71 -12.19 -9.57 -17.32
C LYS A 71 -13.39 -9.01 -16.57
N PHE A 72 -13.30 -8.86 -15.24
CA PHE A 72 -14.39 -8.27 -14.45
C PHE A 72 -14.51 -6.76 -14.61
N ASP A 73 -13.39 -6.05 -14.79
CA ASP A 73 -13.41 -4.59 -14.99
C ASP A 73 -14.00 -4.20 -16.36
N GLU A 74 -14.13 -5.15 -17.30
CA GLU A 74 -14.73 -4.96 -18.63
C GLU A 74 -16.25 -5.23 -18.67
N GLU A 75 -16.84 -5.75 -17.59
CA GLU A 75 -18.29 -5.99 -17.43
C GLU A 75 -18.99 -4.85 -16.66
#